data_AF-A0A925QKG1-F1
#
_entry.id   AF-A0A925QKG1-F1
#
_cell.length_a   1.000
_cell.length_b   1.000
_cell.length_c   1.000
_cell.angle_alpha   90.00
_cell.angle_beta   90.00
_cell.angle_gamma   90.00
#
_symmetry.space_group_name_H-M   'P 1'
#
loop_
_entity.id
_entity.type
_entity.pdbx_description
1 polymer ?
#
loop_
_entity_poly.entity_id
_entity_poly.type
_entity_poly.pdbx_seq_one_letter_code
_entity_poly.pdbx_strand_id
1 'polypeptide(L)'
;MLRKLLMLIAITMVVISCQKDFTVEEVEPPVDPVNDSTLLKSYIELDTTLASGNDTVSAHIYTYDTQKRMTMTTSRFEFDHATGIPGISYILKFSYNGSDTLPYRITSISSNFDGIEFYSYRDTAYFFYNTSGQRTRDSITSMNAADNDYSVEVNRYSYSTGKMIVNGRVEYISGPSAPDLFESSDTLHINVINGNTLSQTDTSHDGLGEYTIEKLGFTYDTKINPFLLAQKMLNLTPVLHFEMDGWQLMQKNNPLQIANTIKYFDATEVNFGRRFTYIYKSNNFPASVIVKEYDPGLGTETFLCKGIFTYTQ
;
A
#
# COMPACT_ATOMS: atom_id res chain seq x y z
N MET A 1 19.09 6.04 60.70
CA MET A 1 18.47 4.96 59.91
C MET A 1 17.15 5.38 59.25
N LEU A 2 16.24 6.06 59.96
CA LEU A 2 14.91 6.44 59.45
C LEU A 2 14.92 7.25 58.12
N ARG A 3 15.86 8.20 57.96
CA ARG A 3 16.02 8.96 56.71
C ARG A 3 16.45 8.12 55.50
N LYS A 4 17.27 7.09 55.71
CA LYS A 4 17.71 6.18 54.63
C LYS A 4 16.59 5.22 54.22
N LEU A 5 15.72 4.83 55.16
CA LEU A 5 14.54 3.99 54.89
C LEU A 5 13.47 4.77 54.09
N LEU A 6 13.23 6.04 54.42
CA LEU A 6 12.27 6.88 53.69
C LEU A 6 12.70 7.17 52.24
N MET A 7 14.00 7.36 51.99
CA MET A 7 14.52 7.51 50.61
C MET A 7 14.33 6.23 49.79
N LEU A 8 14.53 5.06 50.39
CA LEU A 8 14.37 3.78 49.68
C LEU A 8 12.90 3.52 49.29
N ILE A 9 11.96 3.89 50.16
CA ILE A 9 10.50 3.79 49.90
C ILE A 9 10.08 4.77 48.80
N ALA A 10 10.58 6.00 48.82
CA ALA A 10 10.29 6.99 47.77
C ALA A 10 10.84 6.55 46.41
N ILE A 11 12.05 5.97 46.37
CA ILE A 11 12.63 5.44 45.12
C ILE A 11 11.84 4.23 44.62
N THR A 12 11.38 3.32 45.49
CA THR A 12 10.55 2.17 45.07
C THR A 12 9.16 2.57 44.56
N MET A 13 8.54 3.61 45.11
CA MET A 13 7.25 4.10 44.60
C MET A 13 7.37 4.78 43.22
N VAL A 14 8.51 5.40 42.89
CA VAL A 14 8.73 6.00 41.57
C VAL A 14 8.92 4.93 40.48
N VAL A 15 9.48 3.75 40.81
CA VAL A 15 9.67 2.68 39.80
C VAL A 15 8.38 1.91 39.48
N ILE A 16 7.39 1.89 40.39
CA ILE A 16 6.12 1.15 40.18
C ILE A 16 5.06 2.02 39.47
N SER A 17 5.25 3.35 39.42
CA SER A 17 4.28 4.28 38.82
C SER A 17 4.44 4.51 37.30
N CYS A 18 5.35 3.79 36.63
CA CYS A 18 5.66 3.97 35.20
C CYS A 18 5.16 2.85 34.29
N GLN A 19 4.11 2.13 34.67
CA GLN A 19 3.45 1.23 33.73
C GLN A 19 1.93 1.28 33.91
N LYS A 20 1.33 2.37 33.42
CA LYS A 20 -0.06 2.34 33.02
C LYS A 20 -0.10 1.55 31.71
N ASP A 21 -0.31 0.24 31.81
CA ASP A 21 -0.66 -0.58 30.66
C ASP A 21 -1.98 -0.05 30.11
N PHE A 22 -1.89 0.68 29.01
CA PHE A 22 -3.04 0.88 28.16
C PHE A 22 -3.36 -0.52 27.61
N THR A 23 -4.52 -1.07 27.98
CA THR A 23 -5.15 -2.12 27.18
C THR A 23 -5.47 -1.48 25.84
N VAL A 24 -4.48 -1.49 24.95
CA VAL A 24 -4.67 -1.32 23.52
C VAL A 24 -5.59 -2.47 23.16
N GLU A 25 -6.79 -2.18 22.66
CA GLU A 25 -7.44 -3.15 21.78
C GLU A 25 -6.43 -3.37 20.65
N GLU A 26 -5.66 -4.45 20.77
CA GLU A 26 -4.74 -4.89 19.75
C GLU A 26 -5.57 -4.91 18.47
N VAL A 27 -5.13 -4.16 17.46
CA VAL A 27 -5.54 -4.45 16.10
C VAL A 27 -5.09 -5.87 15.90
N GLU A 28 -5.99 -6.84 16.06
CA GLU A 28 -5.63 -8.24 15.92
C GLU A 28 -4.91 -8.37 14.59
N PRO A 29 -3.70 -8.97 14.59
CA PRO A 29 -3.01 -9.20 13.33
C PRO A 29 -3.99 -9.93 12.41
N PRO A 30 -4.13 -9.50 11.14
CA PRO A 30 -5.14 -10.03 10.25
C PRO A 30 -5.04 -11.55 10.22
N VAL A 31 -6.16 -12.19 10.61
CA VAL A 31 -6.34 -13.65 10.73
C VAL A 31 -5.58 -14.34 9.60
N ASP A 32 -4.69 -15.26 9.96
CA ASP A 32 -3.97 -16.05 8.97
C ASP A 32 -4.97 -16.66 8.01
N PRO A 33 -4.71 -16.59 6.69
CA PRO A 33 -5.64 -17.13 5.73
C PRO A 33 -5.86 -18.60 6.07
N VAL A 34 -7.13 -18.93 6.32
CA VAL A 34 -7.62 -20.30 6.26
C VAL A 34 -7.09 -20.86 4.94
N ASN A 35 -6.66 -22.12 4.96
CA ASN A 35 -5.97 -22.84 3.89
C ASN A 35 -6.86 -22.98 2.62
N ASP A 36 -7.23 -21.85 2.01
CA ASP A 36 -7.97 -21.74 0.77
C ASP A 36 -6.96 -21.85 -0.36
N SER A 37 -7.07 -22.92 -1.14
CA SER A 37 -6.19 -23.19 -2.27
C SER A 37 -6.40 -22.22 -3.45
N THR A 38 -7.42 -21.36 -3.40
CA THR A 38 -7.80 -20.46 -4.49
C THR A 38 -7.10 -19.11 -4.33
N LEU A 39 -5.97 -18.95 -5.01
CA LEU A 39 -5.21 -17.69 -5.02
C LEU A 39 -5.50 -16.89 -6.28
N LEU A 40 -5.47 -15.56 -6.19
CA LEU A 40 -5.56 -14.70 -7.36
C LEU A 40 -4.33 -14.94 -8.25
N LYS A 41 -4.53 -15.36 -9.50
CA LYS A 41 -3.47 -15.58 -10.48
C LYS A 41 -3.22 -14.32 -11.31
N SER A 42 -4.29 -13.67 -11.77
CA SER A 42 -4.18 -12.41 -12.49
C SER A 42 -5.42 -11.55 -12.35
N TYR A 43 -5.23 -10.25 -12.52
CA TYR A 43 -6.27 -9.24 -12.68
C TYR A 43 -5.96 -8.42 -13.93
N ILE A 44 -6.93 -8.34 -14.86
CA ILE A 44 -6.75 -7.67 -16.16
C ILE A 44 -7.83 -6.62 -16.30
N GLU A 45 -7.46 -5.39 -16.63
CA GLU A 45 -8.39 -4.30 -16.88
C GLU A 45 -8.56 -4.08 -18.37
N LEU A 46 -9.82 -3.92 -18.78
CA LEU A 46 -10.20 -3.75 -20.17
C LEU A 46 -10.97 -2.43 -20.36
N ASP A 47 -10.62 -1.69 -21.42
CA ASP A 47 -11.46 -0.63 -21.99
C ASP A 47 -12.45 -1.26 -22.98
N THR A 48 -13.68 -1.47 -22.51
CA THR A 48 -14.73 -2.12 -23.30
C THR A 48 -15.28 -1.27 -24.45
N THR A 49 -14.79 -0.04 -24.64
CA THR A 49 -15.11 0.80 -25.79
C THR A 49 -14.25 0.47 -27.02
N LEU A 50 -13.13 -0.21 -26.82
CA LEU A 50 -12.22 -0.66 -27.88
C LEU A 50 -12.57 -2.08 -28.35
N ALA A 51 -12.09 -2.43 -29.54
CA ALA A 51 -12.25 -3.78 -30.08
C ALA A 51 -11.37 -4.77 -29.33
N SER A 52 -11.86 -6.01 -29.17
CA SER A 52 -11.12 -7.07 -28.49
C SER A 52 -9.73 -7.29 -29.11
N GLY A 53 -8.71 -7.37 -28.27
CA GLY A 53 -7.31 -7.49 -28.66
C GLY A 53 -6.55 -6.16 -28.65
N ASN A 54 -7.27 -5.03 -28.62
CA ASN A 54 -6.73 -3.69 -28.38
C ASN A 54 -7.36 -3.03 -27.13
N ASP A 55 -8.12 -3.81 -26.36
CA ASP A 55 -8.93 -3.34 -25.23
C ASP A 55 -8.23 -3.52 -23.89
N THR A 56 -7.02 -4.07 -23.83
CA THR A 56 -6.33 -4.29 -22.55
C THR A 56 -5.66 -2.99 -22.09
N VAL A 57 -6.01 -2.53 -20.89
CA VAL A 57 -5.43 -1.33 -20.28
C VAL A 57 -4.27 -1.72 -19.38
N SER A 58 -4.49 -2.73 -18.54
CA SER A 58 -3.49 -3.20 -17.59
C SER A 58 -3.64 -4.70 -17.34
N ALA A 59 -2.53 -5.35 -17.00
CA ALA A 59 -2.50 -6.73 -16.56
C ALA A 59 -1.57 -6.90 -15.37
N HIS A 60 -2.11 -7.43 -14.28
CA HIS A 60 -1.40 -7.75 -13.05
C HIS A 60 -1.35 -9.27 -12.87
N ILE A 61 -0.17 -9.82 -12.73
CA ILE A 61 0.08 -11.26 -12.59
C ILE A 61 0.76 -11.53 -11.26
N TYR A 62 0.29 -12.54 -10.53
CA TYR A 62 0.72 -12.86 -9.18
C TYR A 62 1.32 -14.27 -9.13
N THR A 63 2.50 -14.40 -8.52
CA THR A 63 3.19 -15.67 -8.32
C THR A 63 3.34 -15.97 -6.84
N TYR A 64 3.26 -17.24 -6.47
CA TYR A 64 3.33 -17.70 -5.08
C TYR A 64 4.32 -18.84 -4.91
N ASP A 65 4.87 -19.00 -3.70
CA ASP A 65 5.66 -20.16 -3.33
C ASP A 65 4.80 -21.35 -2.85
N THR A 66 5.46 -22.42 -2.42
CA THR A 66 4.80 -23.63 -1.90
C THR A 66 4.06 -23.39 -0.58
N GLN A 67 4.44 -22.35 0.17
CA GLN A 67 3.76 -21.87 1.38
C GLN A 67 2.63 -20.89 1.05
N LYS A 68 2.30 -20.69 -0.23
CA LYS A 68 1.26 -19.79 -0.73
C LYS A 68 1.52 -18.31 -0.42
N ARG A 69 2.78 -17.95 -0.16
CA ARG A 69 3.21 -16.57 0.01
C ARG A 69 3.53 -15.95 -1.34
N MET A 70 3.17 -14.69 -1.56
CA MET A 70 3.42 -14.01 -2.84
C MET A 70 4.90 -13.76 -3.05
N THR A 71 5.48 -14.30 -4.11
CA THR A 71 6.91 -14.12 -4.41
C THR A 71 7.18 -13.08 -5.48
N MET A 72 6.18 -12.78 -6.32
CA MET A 72 6.33 -11.81 -7.39
C MET A 72 4.99 -11.25 -7.85
N THR A 73 4.97 -9.96 -8.20
CA THR A 73 3.95 -9.37 -9.06
C THR A 73 4.58 -8.84 -10.34
N THR A 74 3.87 -8.99 -11.45
CA THR A 74 4.20 -8.31 -12.71
C THR A 74 2.98 -7.51 -13.14
N SER A 75 3.11 -6.19 -13.15
CA SER A 75 2.12 -5.25 -13.68
C SER A 75 2.58 -4.79 -15.04
N ARG A 76 1.65 -4.75 -15.99
CA ARG A 76 1.87 -4.39 -17.39
C ARG A 76 0.81 -3.38 -17.76
N PHE A 77 1.19 -2.17 -18.10
CA PHE A 77 0.29 -1.09 -18.51
C PHE A 77 0.47 -0.87 -19.99
N GLU A 78 -0.56 -1.15 -20.78
CA GLU A 78 -0.45 -1.20 -22.23
C GLU A 78 -0.05 0.13 -22.88
N PHE A 79 0.41 -0.02 -24.11
CA PHE A 79 0.80 1.04 -25.02
C PHE A 79 -0.36 2.03 -25.19
N ASP A 80 -0.11 3.31 -24.93
CA ASP A 80 -1.07 4.34 -25.29
C ASP A 80 -1.05 4.51 -26.81
N HIS A 81 -2.03 3.91 -27.48
CA HIS A 81 -2.19 3.99 -28.93
C HIS A 81 -2.42 5.40 -29.45
N ALA A 82 -2.91 6.33 -28.63
CA ALA A 82 -3.13 7.71 -29.02
C ALA A 82 -1.84 8.54 -28.96
N THR A 83 -0.99 8.32 -27.96
CA THR A 83 0.27 9.07 -27.78
C THR A 83 1.50 8.37 -28.34
N GLY A 84 1.40 7.08 -28.69
CA GLY A 84 2.51 6.28 -29.19
C GLY A 84 3.54 5.91 -28.12
N ILE A 85 3.21 6.09 -26.84
CA ILE A 85 4.11 5.86 -25.71
C ILE A 85 4.22 4.35 -25.45
N PRO A 86 5.45 3.78 -25.41
CA PRO A 86 5.66 2.40 -25.01
C PRO A 86 5.05 2.14 -23.64
N GLY A 87 4.26 1.08 -23.53
CA GLY A 87 3.72 0.68 -22.24
C GLY A 87 4.82 0.28 -21.24
N ILE A 88 4.48 0.34 -19.96
CA ILE A 88 5.42 0.16 -18.85
C ILE A 88 5.14 -1.17 -18.16
N SER A 89 6.21 -1.88 -17.79
CA SER A 89 6.18 -3.07 -16.95
C SER A 89 6.81 -2.77 -15.59
N TYR A 90 6.13 -3.17 -14.53
CA TYR A 90 6.63 -3.12 -13.15
C TYR A 90 6.70 -4.53 -12.58
N ILE A 91 7.84 -4.90 -12.02
CA ILE A 91 8.04 -6.19 -11.37
C ILE A 91 8.40 -5.96 -9.91
N LEU A 92 7.58 -6.48 -9.00
CA LEU A 92 7.91 -6.54 -7.58
C LEU A 92 8.34 -7.96 -7.24
N LYS A 93 9.46 -8.12 -6.56
CA LYS A 93 9.95 -9.41 -6.04
C LYS A 93 9.99 -9.37 -4.52
N PHE A 94 9.37 -10.36 -3.88
CA PHE A 94 9.26 -10.45 -2.43
C PHE A 94 10.22 -11.52 -1.91
N SER A 95 11.02 -11.17 -0.91
CA SER A 95 11.98 -12.09 -0.26
C SER A 95 11.61 -12.31 1.20
N TYR A 96 11.62 -13.58 1.62
CA TYR A 96 11.25 -14.03 2.95
C TYR A 96 12.43 -14.68 3.67
N ASN A 97 12.42 -14.63 4.99
CA ASN A 97 13.40 -15.32 5.82
C ASN A 97 12.78 -16.62 6.35
N GLY A 98 13.21 -17.77 5.83
CA GLY A 98 12.68 -19.07 6.26
C GLY A 98 11.15 -19.17 6.12
N SER A 99 10.47 -19.41 7.25
CA SER A 99 9.02 -19.60 7.35
C SER A 99 8.23 -18.31 7.64
N ASP A 100 8.87 -17.14 7.61
CA ASP A 100 8.19 -15.87 7.90
C ASP A 100 7.07 -15.61 6.89
N THR A 101 5.96 -15.05 7.36
CA THR A 101 4.79 -14.72 6.51
C THR A 101 4.89 -13.33 5.87
N LEU A 102 5.75 -12.46 6.42
CA LEU A 102 6.03 -11.12 5.90
C LEU A 102 7.42 -11.11 5.20
N PRO A 103 7.57 -10.39 4.08
CA PRO A 103 8.85 -10.26 3.41
C PRO A 103 9.75 -9.32 4.23
N TYR A 104 11.03 -9.64 4.30
CA TYR A 104 12.01 -8.70 4.86
C TYR A 104 12.56 -7.76 3.79
N ARG A 105 12.35 -8.08 2.50
CA ARG A 105 12.85 -7.29 1.37
C ARG A 105 11.92 -7.35 0.17
N ILE A 106 11.71 -6.20 -0.47
CA ILE A 106 11.04 -6.07 -1.77
C ILE A 106 12.00 -5.39 -2.75
N THR A 107 12.08 -5.90 -3.97
CA THR A 107 12.78 -5.25 -5.08
C THR A 107 11.78 -4.88 -6.16
N SER A 108 11.73 -3.60 -6.53
CA SER A 108 10.97 -3.07 -7.66
C SER A 108 11.88 -2.90 -8.87
N ILE A 109 11.38 -3.26 -10.05
CA ILE A 109 12.05 -3.04 -11.33
C ILE A 109 11.00 -2.49 -12.30
N SER A 110 11.25 -1.30 -12.84
CA SER A 110 10.46 -0.74 -13.94
C SER A 110 11.20 -0.87 -15.26
N SER A 111 10.50 -1.14 -16.36
CA SER A 111 11.06 -1.14 -17.71
C SER A 111 9.98 -0.88 -18.76
N ASN A 112 10.37 -0.39 -19.93
CA ASN A 112 9.49 -0.37 -21.10
C ASN A 112 9.27 -1.80 -21.64
N PHE A 113 8.16 -2.03 -22.34
CA PHE A 113 7.83 -3.36 -22.88
C PHE A 113 8.79 -3.92 -23.92
N ASP A 114 9.46 -3.05 -24.67
CA ASP A 114 10.45 -3.46 -25.68
C ASP A 114 11.76 -3.97 -25.06
N GLY A 115 11.85 -3.97 -23.72
CA GLY A 115 13.04 -4.40 -22.99
C GLY A 115 14.20 -3.42 -23.11
N ILE A 116 13.98 -2.23 -23.69
CA ILE A 116 14.97 -1.18 -23.77
C ILE A 116 14.91 -0.38 -22.46
N GLU A 117 15.95 -0.53 -21.64
CA GLU A 117 16.11 0.10 -20.33
C GLU A 117 16.37 1.62 -20.43
N PHE A 118 15.44 2.40 -20.97
CA PHE A 118 15.56 3.87 -20.95
C PHE A 118 15.20 4.47 -19.57
N TYR A 119 14.42 3.75 -18.76
CA TYR A 119 13.98 4.16 -17.41
C TYR A 119 14.00 2.96 -16.44
N SER A 120 15.17 2.33 -16.27
CA SER A 120 15.30 1.24 -15.29
C SER A 120 15.46 1.83 -13.89
N TYR A 121 14.32 2.05 -13.22
CA TYR A 121 14.33 2.25 -11.78
C TYR A 121 14.49 0.90 -11.10
N ARG A 122 15.42 0.86 -10.15
CA ARG A 122 15.56 -0.27 -9.25
C ARG A 122 15.49 0.23 -7.83
N ASP A 123 14.38 -0.07 -7.19
CA ASP A 123 14.20 0.20 -5.78
C ASP A 123 14.35 -1.09 -4.99
N THR A 124 15.04 -1.01 -3.86
CA THR A 124 15.08 -2.12 -2.90
C THR A 124 14.71 -1.59 -1.53
N ALA A 125 13.63 -2.12 -0.99
CA ALA A 125 13.16 -1.82 0.35
C ALA A 125 13.48 -2.98 1.29
N TYR A 126 13.95 -2.65 2.50
CA TYR A 126 14.15 -3.59 3.60
C TYR A 126 13.21 -3.25 4.75
N PHE A 127 12.57 -4.26 5.32
CA PHE A 127 11.54 -4.08 6.35
C PHE A 127 11.93 -4.73 7.66
N PHE A 128 11.59 -4.06 8.76
CA PHE A 128 11.84 -4.52 10.12
C PHE A 128 10.54 -4.48 10.91
N TYR A 129 10.18 -5.59 11.55
CA TYR A 129 8.90 -5.75 12.25
C TYR A 129 9.09 -5.93 13.75
N ASN A 130 8.10 -5.51 14.54
CA ASN A 130 7.98 -5.92 15.94
C ASN A 130 7.36 -7.32 16.04
N THR A 131 7.23 -7.83 17.27
CA THR A 131 6.66 -9.15 17.56
C THR A 131 5.18 -9.28 17.15
N SER A 132 4.46 -8.16 17.04
CA SER A 132 3.06 -8.11 16.59
C SER A 132 2.95 -8.00 15.05
N GLY A 133 4.06 -8.10 14.30
CA GLY A 133 4.08 -8.01 12.84
C GLY A 133 3.92 -6.59 12.29
N GLN A 134 3.97 -5.55 13.13
CA GLN A 134 3.92 -4.16 12.70
C GLN A 134 5.31 -3.69 12.26
N ARG A 135 5.39 -2.97 11.15
CA ARG A 135 6.64 -2.41 10.61
C ARG A 135 7.15 -1.34 11.57
N THR A 136 8.36 -1.48 12.11
CA THR A 136 8.98 -0.49 13.02
C THR A 136 9.96 0.44 12.30
N ARG A 137 10.53 -0.05 11.21
CA ARG A 137 11.48 0.67 10.36
C ARG A 137 11.44 0.08 8.96
N ASP A 138 11.76 0.90 7.99
CA ASP A 138 12.26 0.43 6.70
C ASP A 138 13.40 1.30 6.19
N SER A 139 14.04 0.80 5.15
CA SER A 139 15.00 1.58 4.37
C SER A 139 14.81 1.25 2.89
N ILE A 140 14.70 2.28 2.05
CA ILE A 140 14.62 2.13 0.60
C ILE A 140 15.86 2.72 -0.03
N THR A 141 16.44 1.97 -0.94
CA THR A 141 17.46 2.47 -1.86
C THR A 141 16.83 2.58 -3.23
N SER A 142 16.78 3.78 -3.78
CA SER A 142 16.26 4.04 -5.12
C SER A 142 17.41 4.39 -6.04
N MET A 143 17.39 3.80 -7.24
CA MET A 143 18.38 4.04 -8.27
C MET A 143 17.68 4.29 -9.59
N ASN A 144 17.93 5.47 -10.18
CA ASN A 144 17.63 5.74 -11.58
C ASN A 144 18.90 5.44 -12.40
N ALA A 145 18.86 4.37 -13.20
CA ALA A 145 20.03 3.97 -13.99
C ALA A 145 20.38 4.94 -15.12
N ALA A 146 19.43 5.76 -15.60
CA ALA A 146 19.67 6.70 -16.69
C ALA A 146 20.60 7.84 -16.27
N ASP A 147 20.39 8.36 -15.05
CA ASP A 147 21.05 9.57 -14.55
C ASP A 147 22.11 9.29 -13.47
N ASN A 148 22.26 8.02 -13.06
CA ASN A 148 23.04 7.60 -11.88
C ASN A 148 22.59 8.31 -10.58
N ASP A 149 21.33 8.73 -10.53
CA ASP A 149 20.75 9.30 -9.33
C ASP A 149 20.41 8.20 -8.34
N TYR A 150 20.83 8.41 -7.10
CA TYR A 150 20.64 7.48 -6.01
C TYR A 150 20.02 8.21 -4.83
N SER A 151 19.03 7.59 -4.19
CA SER A 151 18.53 8.09 -2.91
C SER A 151 18.40 6.96 -1.90
N VAL A 152 18.55 7.35 -0.63
CA VAL A 152 18.27 6.48 0.50
C VAL A 152 17.19 7.12 1.33
N GLU A 153 16.12 6.38 1.54
CA GLU A 153 15.05 6.75 2.46
C GLU A 153 15.10 5.82 3.66
N VAL A 154 14.91 6.38 4.85
CA VAL A 154 14.77 5.61 6.09
C VAL A 154 13.54 6.11 6.83
N ASN A 155 12.57 5.22 7.02
CA ASN A 155 11.36 5.55 7.77
C ASN A 155 11.34 4.87 9.12
N ARG A 156 10.77 5.58 10.09
CA ARG A 156 10.48 5.06 11.43
C ARG A 156 8.99 5.14 11.69
N TYR A 157 8.46 4.03 12.21
CA TYR A 157 7.03 3.87 12.40
C TYR A 157 6.72 3.82 13.89
N SER A 158 5.64 4.50 14.28
CA SER A 158 5.07 4.40 15.62
C SER A 158 3.56 4.22 15.53
N TYR A 159 3.02 3.47 16.49
CA TYR A 159 1.62 3.05 16.46
C TYR A 159 0.92 3.43 17.76
N SER A 160 -0.34 3.80 17.63
CA SER A 160 -1.33 3.89 18.69
C SER A 160 -2.67 3.40 18.14
N THR A 161 -3.70 3.26 18.99
CA THR A 161 -4.99 2.72 18.55
C THR A 161 -5.55 3.47 17.34
N GLY A 162 -5.72 2.77 16.22
CA GLY A 162 -6.25 3.33 14.96
C GLY A 162 -5.36 4.38 14.29
N LYS A 163 -4.09 4.52 14.71
CA LYS A 163 -3.18 5.55 14.21
C LYS A 163 -1.76 5.02 14.03
N MET A 164 -1.20 5.27 12.85
CA MET A 164 0.20 5.09 12.52
C MET A 164 0.84 6.46 12.23
N ILE A 165 2.05 6.68 12.72
CA ILE A 165 2.86 7.85 12.41
C ILE A 165 4.14 7.36 11.76
N VAL A 166 4.49 7.94 10.62
CA VAL A 166 5.71 7.68 9.86
C VAL A 166 6.58 8.92 9.92
N ASN A 167 7.79 8.79 10.44
CA ASN A 167 8.80 9.85 10.36
C ASN A 167 9.85 9.40 9.35
N GLY A 168 9.91 10.09 8.23
CA GLY A 168 10.79 9.80 7.11
C GLY A 168 12.00 10.71 7.09
N ARG A 169 13.11 10.16 6.61
CA ARG A 169 14.29 10.93 6.22
C ARG A 169 14.77 10.41 4.88
N VAL A 170 14.87 11.32 3.92
CA VAL A 170 15.39 11.04 2.57
C VAL A 170 16.72 11.75 2.40
N GLU A 171 17.69 11.03 1.87
CA GLU A 171 19.01 11.53 1.48
C GLU A 171 19.19 11.29 -0.02
N TYR A 172 19.26 12.38 -0.79
CA TYR A 172 19.54 12.33 -2.22
C TYR A 172 21.04 12.46 -2.45
N ILE A 173 21.60 11.53 -3.21
CA ILE A 173 23.01 11.46 -3.55
C ILE A 173 23.11 11.56 -5.08
N SER A 174 23.35 12.77 -5.57
CA SER A 174 23.58 13.05 -6.99
C SER A 174 25.00 13.60 -7.21
N GLY A 175 25.82 12.85 -7.96
CA GLY A 175 27.15 13.30 -8.38
C GLY A 175 28.13 13.62 -7.22
N PRO A 176 29.10 14.54 -7.42
CA PRO A 176 30.10 14.90 -6.42
C PRO A 176 29.62 15.94 -5.37
N SER A 177 28.34 16.34 -5.42
CA SER A 177 27.74 17.32 -4.52
C SER A 177 27.57 16.77 -3.09
N ALA A 178 27.41 17.67 -2.12
CA ALA A 178 26.90 17.27 -0.82
C ALA A 178 25.47 16.74 -0.97
N PRO A 179 25.08 15.71 -0.20
CA PRO A 179 23.74 15.15 -0.30
C PRO A 179 22.68 16.13 0.20
N ASP A 180 21.56 16.21 -0.51
CA ASP A 180 20.40 16.95 -0.07
C ASP A 180 19.59 16.10 0.92
N LEU A 181 19.20 16.71 2.04
CA LEU A 181 18.51 16.04 3.14
C LEU A 181 17.11 16.62 3.31
N PHE A 182 16.12 15.74 3.29
CA PHE A 182 14.72 16.06 3.52
C PHE A 182 14.19 15.22 4.68
N GLU A 183 13.45 15.86 5.58
CA GLU A 183 12.71 15.18 6.65
C GLU A 183 11.22 15.38 6.40
N SER A 184 10.45 14.32 6.57
CA SER A 184 9.00 14.31 6.44
C SER A 184 8.36 13.63 7.65
N SER A 185 7.10 13.96 7.90
CA SER A 185 6.32 13.30 8.94
C SER A 185 4.91 13.11 8.43
N ASP A 186 4.53 11.86 8.17
CA ASP A 186 3.18 11.51 7.75
C ASP A 186 2.41 10.88 8.90
N THR A 187 1.11 11.10 8.91
CA THR A 187 0.19 10.47 9.84
C THR A 187 -0.91 9.77 9.07
N LEU A 188 -1.15 8.52 9.43
CA LEU A 188 -2.20 7.66 8.91
C LEU A 188 -3.16 7.31 10.03
N HIS A 189 -4.42 7.71 9.88
CA HIS A 189 -5.51 7.32 10.76
C HIS A 189 -6.41 6.32 10.05
N ILE A 190 -6.61 5.14 10.61
CA ILE A 190 -7.46 4.09 10.04
C ILE A 190 -8.50 3.67 11.06
N ASN A 191 -9.76 3.68 10.64
CA ASN A 191 -10.84 3.05 11.36
C ASN A 191 -11.19 1.71 10.70
N VAL A 192 -11.06 0.61 11.42
CA VAL A 192 -11.32 -0.75 10.91
C VAL A 192 -12.53 -1.34 11.63
N ILE A 193 -13.46 -1.92 10.88
CA ILE A 193 -14.59 -2.68 11.41
C ILE A 193 -14.64 -4.04 10.72
N ASN A 194 -14.69 -5.12 11.51
CA ASN A 194 -14.79 -6.51 11.03
C ASN A 194 -13.70 -6.92 10.02
N GLY A 195 -12.52 -6.26 10.06
CA GLY A 195 -11.39 -6.50 9.16
C GLY A 195 -11.42 -5.69 7.85
N ASN A 196 -12.35 -4.74 7.70
CA ASN A 196 -12.36 -3.79 6.59
C ASN A 196 -12.11 -2.36 7.10
N THR A 197 -11.35 -1.57 6.35
CA THR A 197 -11.19 -0.13 6.61
C THR A 197 -12.50 0.58 6.32
N LEU A 198 -13.15 1.18 7.32
CA LEU A 198 -14.34 2.01 7.09
C LEU A 198 -13.95 3.40 6.58
N SER A 199 -12.89 3.94 7.14
CA SER A 199 -12.37 5.27 6.78
C SER A 199 -10.89 5.35 7.02
N GLN A 200 -10.22 6.15 6.20
CA GLN A 200 -8.82 6.49 6.33
C GLN A 200 -8.62 8.00 6.23
N THR A 201 -7.64 8.52 6.95
CA THR A 201 -7.17 9.90 6.79
C THR A 201 -5.66 9.93 6.82
N ASP A 202 -5.10 10.42 5.72
CA ASP A 202 -3.67 10.54 5.52
C ASP A 202 -3.33 12.01 5.57
N THR A 203 -2.34 12.36 6.37
CA THR A 203 -1.79 13.71 6.43
C THR A 203 -0.32 13.58 6.12
N SER A 204 0.08 14.11 4.96
CA SER A 204 1.49 14.19 4.59
C SER A 204 1.99 15.60 4.82
N HIS A 205 3.18 15.71 5.39
CA HIS A 205 3.90 16.97 5.57
C HIS A 205 5.20 16.90 4.80
N ASP A 206 5.40 17.81 3.86
CA ASP A 206 6.70 17.96 3.25
C ASP A 206 7.64 18.74 4.20
N GLY A 207 8.95 18.60 3.99
CA GLY A 207 9.96 19.32 4.77
C GLY A 207 9.93 20.84 4.60
N LEU A 208 9.03 21.37 3.76
CA LEU A 208 8.85 22.80 3.46
C LEU A 208 7.63 23.40 4.19
N GLY A 209 6.86 22.58 4.90
CA GLY A 209 5.68 22.98 5.66
C GLY A 209 4.38 22.95 4.86
N GLU A 210 4.41 22.50 3.60
CA GLU A 210 3.21 22.15 2.85
C GLU A 210 2.63 20.84 3.40
N TYR A 211 1.32 20.69 3.27
CA TYR A 211 0.65 19.48 3.69
C TYR A 211 -0.49 19.12 2.75
N THR A 212 -0.72 17.83 2.60
CA THR A 212 -1.88 17.28 1.92
C THR A 212 -2.65 16.41 2.90
N ILE A 213 -3.97 16.55 2.92
CA ILE A 213 -4.88 15.67 3.67
C ILE A 213 -5.71 14.89 2.67
N GLU A 214 -5.53 13.57 2.64
CA GLU A 214 -6.40 12.66 1.90
C GLU A 214 -7.36 11.99 2.86
N LYS A 215 -8.65 11.97 2.53
CA LYS A 215 -9.69 11.29 3.31
C LYS A 215 -10.42 10.30 2.45
N LEU A 216 -10.47 9.07 2.94
CA LEU A 216 -11.09 7.98 2.23
C LEU A 216 -12.23 7.39 3.05
N GLY A 217 -13.34 7.13 2.37
CA GLY A 217 -14.49 6.41 2.92
C GLY A 217 -14.80 5.19 2.07
N PHE A 218 -15.11 4.07 2.72
CA PHE A 218 -15.29 2.79 2.04
C PHE A 218 -16.63 2.15 2.39
N THR A 219 -17.19 1.44 1.42
CA THR A 219 -18.28 0.49 1.64
C THR A 219 -17.94 -0.83 0.99
N TYR A 220 -18.50 -1.92 1.50
CA TYR A 220 -18.16 -3.28 1.10
C TYR A 220 -19.40 -4.14 0.90
N ASP A 221 -19.25 -5.18 0.11
CA ASP A 221 -20.15 -6.31 0.19
C ASP A 221 -19.71 -7.32 1.26
N THR A 222 -20.27 -8.52 1.21
CA THR A 222 -20.00 -9.60 2.18
C THR A 222 -19.10 -10.71 1.63
N LYS A 223 -18.61 -10.57 0.39
CA LYS A 223 -17.84 -11.61 -0.32
C LYS A 223 -16.35 -11.41 -0.08
N ILE A 224 -15.59 -12.51 -0.14
CA ILE A 224 -14.13 -12.47 0.05
C ILE A 224 -13.49 -11.67 -1.08
N ASN A 225 -12.57 -10.79 -0.72
CA ASN A 225 -11.76 -10.08 -1.68
C ASN A 225 -10.54 -10.91 -2.10
N PRO A 226 -10.33 -11.17 -3.39
CA PRO A 226 -9.19 -11.95 -3.85
C PRO A 226 -7.84 -11.23 -3.67
N PHE A 227 -7.84 -9.91 -3.46
CA PHE A 227 -6.64 -9.13 -3.19
C PHE A 227 -6.21 -9.16 -1.71
N LEU A 228 -7.01 -9.71 -0.78
CA LEU A 228 -6.66 -9.79 0.64
C LEU A 228 -5.32 -10.49 0.89
N LEU A 229 -4.98 -11.52 0.09
CA LEU A 229 -3.70 -12.20 0.20
C LEU A 229 -2.54 -11.39 -0.42
N ALA A 230 -2.83 -10.60 -1.45
CA ALA A 230 -1.89 -9.62 -1.98
C ALA A 230 -1.64 -8.47 -0.97
N GLN A 231 -2.64 -8.16 -0.13
CA GLN A 231 -2.62 -7.08 0.86
C GLN A 231 -1.48 -7.16 1.86
N LYS A 232 -1.26 -8.33 2.50
CA LYS A 232 -0.20 -8.49 3.53
C LYS A 232 1.18 -8.08 3.01
N MET A 233 1.36 -8.15 1.69
CA MET A 233 2.63 -8.00 1.00
C MET A 233 2.79 -6.61 0.37
N LEU A 234 1.72 -6.04 -0.16
CA LEU A 234 1.71 -4.75 -0.84
C LEU A 234 1.54 -3.57 0.12
N ASN A 235 0.95 -3.76 1.31
CA ASN A 235 0.93 -2.76 2.39
C ASN A 235 2.32 -2.41 2.96
N LEU A 236 3.37 -3.03 2.41
CA LEU A 236 4.75 -2.84 2.80
C LEU A 236 5.49 -1.89 1.86
N THR A 237 4.91 -1.48 0.72
CA THR A 237 5.53 -0.41 -0.06
C THR A 237 5.58 0.87 0.79
N PRO A 238 6.68 1.65 0.72
CA PRO A 238 6.78 2.89 1.47
C PRO A 238 5.62 3.82 1.13
N VAL A 239 5.13 4.47 2.17
CA VAL A 239 3.95 5.34 2.17
C VAL A 239 4.13 6.57 1.25
N LEU A 240 5.33 6.82 0.73
CA LEU A 240 5.70 8.15 0.28
C LEU A 240 5.78 8.39 -1.22
N HIS A 241 5.88 7.41 -2.13
CA HIS A 241 6.14 7.78 -3.53
C HIS A 241 5.61 6.89 -4.67
N PHE A 242 4.69 5.96 -4.44
CA PHE A 242 4.11 5.22 -5.57
C PHE A 242 2.59 5.25 -5.55
N GLU A 243 2.06 5.90 -6.60
CA GLU A 243 0.75 5.70 -7.19
C GLU A 243 0.45 4.20 -7.32
N MET A 244 0.00 3.59 -6.24
CA MET A 244 -0.56 2.25 -6.27
C MET A 244 -2.04 2.39 -6.02
N ASP A 245 -2.76 2.77 -7.06
CA ASP A 245 -4.21 2.83 -7.22
C ASP A 245 -4.98 1.56 -6.79
N GLY A 246 -4.31 0.53 -6.26
CA GLY A 246 -4.88 -0.72 -5.80
C GLY A 246 -4.93 -0.92 -4.28
N TRP A 247 -4.25 -0.12 -3.45
CA TRP A 247 -4.20 -0.41 -1.99
C TRP A 247 -5.59 -0.35 -1.33
N GLN A 248 -6.43 0.57 -1.83
CA GLN A 248 -7.82 0.75 -1.44
C GLN A 248 -8.68 -0.49 -1.77
N LEU A 249 -8.24 -1.32 -2.73
CA LEU A 249 -8.91 -2.55 -3.15
C LEU A 249 -8.45 -3.77 -2.34
N MET A 250 -7.47 -3.62 -1.46
CA MET A 250 -6.92 -4.71 -0.66
C MET A 250 -7.58 -4.70 0.71
N GLN A 251 -8.79 -5.26 0.79
CA GLN A 251 -9.64 -5.24 1.99
C GLN A 251 -10.17 -6.65 2.22
N LYS A 252 -10.68 -6.99 3.42
CA LYS A 252 -11.21 -8.33 3.65
C LYS A 252 -12.36 -8.68 2.70
N ASN A 253 -13.23 -7.71 2.44
CA ASN A 253 -14.36 -7.81 1.52
C ASN A 253 -14.17 -6.94 0.27
N ASN A 254 -14.96 -7.20 -0.77
CA ASN A 254 -14.86 -6.45 -2.02
C ASN A 254 -15.46 -5.04 -1.82
N PRO A 255 -14.72 -3.96 -2.12
CA PRO A 255 -15.22 -2.60 -1.96
C PRO A 255 -16.31 -2.29 -2.99
N LEU A 256 -17.47 -1.82 -2.57
CA LEU A 256 -18.54 -1.36 -3.47
C LEU A 256 -18.38 0.10 -3.86
N GLN A 257 -17.83 0.90 -2.95
CA GLN A 257 -17.58 2.32 -3.18
C GLN A 257 -16.36 2.76 -2.39
N ILE A 258 -15.53 3.59 -3.01
CA ILE A 258 -14.50 4.39 -2.38
C ILE A 258 -14.86 5.86 -2.65
N ALA A 259 -14.92 6.66 -1.60
CA ALA A 259 -15.04 8.11 -1.69
C ALA A 259 -13.70 8.72 -1.26
N ASN A 260 -13.19 9.66 -2.04
CA ASN A 260 -11.94 10.35 -1.78
C ASN A 260 -12.15 11.86 -1.75
N THR A 261 -11.56 12.49 -0.74
CA THR A 261 -11.44 13.94 -0.63
C THR A 261 -9.99 14.27 -0.37
N ILE A 262 -9.36 15.00 -1.30
CA ILE A 262 -8.01 15.51 -1.16
C ILE A 262 -8.09 17.00 -0.86
N LYS A 263 -7.43 17.43 0.21
CA LYS A 263 -7.26 18.84 0.57
C LYS A 263 -5.79 19.22 0.51
N TYR A 264 -5.48 20.21 -0.31
CA TYR A 264 -4.14 20.75 -0.48
C TYR A 264 -3.86 21.91 0.48
N PHE A 265 -2.58 22.29 0.60
CA PHE A 265 -2.11 23.34 1.50
C PHE A 265 -2.74 24.72 1.21
N ASP A 266 -3.07 24.98 -0.05
CA ASP A 266 -3.72 26.21 -0.54
C ASP A 266 -5.24 26.25 -0.26
N ALA A 267 -5.74 25.25 0.48
CA ALA A 267 -7.15 25.00 0.77
C ALA A 267 -8.01 24.58 -0.43
N THR A 268 -7.41 24.26 -1.58
CA THR A 268 -8.10 23.58 -2.67
C THR A 268 -8.56 22.19 -2.21
N GLU A 269 -9.81 21.86 -2.51
CA GLU A 269 -10.41 20.55 -2.20
C GLU A 269 -10.89 19.89 -3.49
N VAL A 270 -10.46 18.64 -3.70
CA VAL A 270 -10.86 17.81 -4.83
C VAL A 270 -11.60 16.60 -4.29
N ASN A 271 -12.78 16.33 -4.84
CA ASN A 271 -13.62 15.21 -4.46
C ASN A 271 -13.83 14.30 -5.66
N PHE A 272 -13.56 13.01 -5.48
CA PHE A 272 -13.80 11.99 -6.49
C PHE A 272 -14.01 10.65 -5.81
N GLY A 273 -14.41 9.64 -6.56
CA GLY A 273 -14.54 8.31 -6.00
C GLY A 273 -14.70 7.25 -7.06
N ARG A 274 -14.69 5.99 -6.61
CA ARG A 274 -14.87 4.83 -7.47
C ARG A 274 -16.05 4.00 -6.99
N ARG A 275 -16.85 3.48 -7.92
CA ARG A 275 -17.90 2.50 -7.68
C ARG A 275 -17.58 1.20 -8.40
N PHE A 276 -17.89 0.10 -7.73
CA PHE A 276 -17.56 -1.24 -8.19
C PHE A 276 -18.81 -2.09 -8.27
N THR A 277 -19.01 -2.71 -9.43
CA THR A 277 -20.09 -3.68 -9.62
C THR A 277 -19.49 -5.03 -9.97
N TYR A 278 -19.51 -5.96 -9.02
CA TYR A 278 -18.93 -7.28 -9.18
C TYR A 278 -19.91 -8.29 -9.78
N ILE A 279 -19.38 -9.17 -10.61
CA ILE A 279 -20.05 -10.39 -11.06
C ILE A 279 -19.30 -11.56 -10.43
N TYR A 280 -20.02 -12.41 -9.69
CA TYR A 280 -19.46 -13.52 -8.93
C TYR A 280 -19.59 -14.85 -9.65
N LYS A 281 -18.60 -15.72 -9.42
CA LYS A 281 -18.69 -17.15 -9.75
C LYS A 281 -19.56 -17.87 -8.71
N SER A 282 -19.94 -19.12 -9.01
CA SER A 282 -20.69 -19.98 -8.07
C SER A 282 -19.96 -20.25 -6.74
N ASN A 283 -18.63 -20.17 -6.73
CA ASN A 283 -17.79 -20.31 -5.54
C ASN A 283 -17.60 -18.98 -4.76
N ASN A 284 -18.40 -17.95 -5.05
CA ASN A 284 -18.37 -16.64 -4.40
C ASN A 284 -17.10 -15.79 -4.62
N PHE A 285 -16.14 -16.23 -5.43
CA PHE A 285 -15.04 -15.39 -5.88
C PHE A 285 -15.48 -14.50 -7.06
N PRO A 286 -15.00 -13.25 -7.17
CA PRO A 286 -15.36 -12.40 -8.30
C PRO A 286 -14.81 -12.97 -9.61
N ALA A 287 -15.63 -12.94 -10.66
CA ALA A 287 -15.24 -13.25 -12.03
C ALA A 287 -14.80 -11.98 -12.77
N SER A 288 -15.53 -10.89 -12.56
CA SER A 288 -15.24 -9.57 -13.13
C SER A 288 -15.78 -8.45 -12.26
N VAL A 289 -15.31 -7.23 -12.49
CA VAL A 289 -15.80 -6.00 -11.89
C VAL A 289 -15.95 -4.93 -12.96
N ILE A 290 -16.99 -4.11 -12.87
CA ILE A 290 -17.09 -2.85 -13.60
C ILE A 290 -16.71 -1.74 -12.64
N VAL A 291 -15.72 -0.94 -13.03
CA VAL A 291 -15.25 0.21 -12.27
C VAL A 291 -15.73 1.48 -12.95
N LYS A 292 -16.34 2.36 -12.17
CA LYS A 292 -16.70 3.70 -12.62
C LYS A 292 -16.12 4.73 -11.68
N GLU A 293 -15.62 5.82 -12.25
CA GLU A 293 -15.32 7.01 -11.49
C GLU A 293 -16.61 7.82 -11.29
N TYR A 294 -16.76 8.45 -10.14
CA TYR A 294 -17.85 9.39 -9.90
C TYR A 294 -17.34 10.65 -9.21
N ASP A 295 -17.89 11.79 -9.62
CA ASP A 295 -17.74 13.05 -8.91
C ASP A 295 -18.98 13.24 -8.02
N PRO A 296 -18.86 13.18 -6.68
CA PRO A 296 -19.99 13.35 -5.79
C PRO A 296 -20.64 14.74 -5.86
N GLY A 297 -19.89 15.77 -6.26
CA GLY A 297 -20.39 17.14 -6.42
C GLY A 297 -21.22 17.32 -7.70
N LEU A 298 -20.91 16.58 -8.76
CA LEU A 298 -21.61 16.67 -10.05
C LEU A 298 -22.66 15.56 -10.26
N GLY A 299 -22.59 14.47 -9.49
CA GLY A 299 -23.48 13.31 -9.64
C GLY A 299 -23.30 12.55 -10.96
N THR A 300 -22.19 12.79 -11.67
CA THR A 300 -21.85 12.13 -12.93
C THR A 300 -21.00 10.89 -12.67
N GLU A 301 -21.22 9.84 -13.46
CA GLU A 301 -20.37 8.64 -13.48
C GLU A 301 -19.71 8.49 -14.84
N THR A 302 -18.43 8.14 -14.85
CA THR A 302 -17.67 7.83 -16.06
C THR A 302 -17.19 6.38 -15.95
N PHE A 303 -17.40 5.60 -17.02
CA PHE A 303 -16.83 4.26 -17.09
C PHE A 303 -15.30 4.35 -17.11
N LEU A 304 -14.64 3.62 -16.23
CA LEU A 304 -13.18 3.58 -16.16
C LEU A 304 -12.65 2.32 -16.86
N CYS A 305 -13.04 1.15 -16.35
CA CYS A 305 -12.59 -0.13 -16.89
C CYS A 305 -13.50 -1.29 -16.49
N LYS A 306 -13.29 -2.43 -17.16
CA LYS A 306 -13.78 -3.74 -16.74
C LYS A 306 -12.61 -4.60 -16.28
N GLY A 307 -12.57 -4.93 -15.00
CA GLY A 307 -11.60 -5.85 -14.43
C GLY A 307 -12.03 -7.33 -14.57
N ILE A 308 -11.10 -8.21 -14.90
CA ILE A 308 -11.29 -9.66 -15.04
C ILE A 308 -10.37 -10.40 -14.07
N PHE A 309 -10.91 -11.35 -13.31
CA PHE A 309 -10.18 -12.11 -12.29
C PHE A 309 -9.94 -13.56 -12.72
N THR A 310 -8.68 -13.99 -12.66
CA THR A 310 -8.30 -15.40 -12.84
C THR A 310 -7.62 -15.94 -11.57
N TYR A 311 -7.78 -17.24 -11.32
CA TYR A 311 -7.33 -17.88 -10.09
C TYR A 311 -6.46 -19.09 -10.38
N THR A 312 -5.65 -19.49 -9.41
CA THR A 312 -4.95 -20.77 -9.43
C THR A 312 -5.97 -21.91 -9.40
N GLN A 313 -5.71 -22.97 -10.16
CA GLN A 313 -6.48 -24.22 -10.10
C GLN A 313 -6.03 -25.07 -8.91
#